data_AF-A0A7W9Q661-F1
#
_entry.id   AF-A0A7W9Q661-F1
#
_cell.length_a   1.000
_cell.length_b   1.000
_cell.length_c   1.000
_cell.angle_alpha   90.00
_cell.angle_beta   90.00
_cell.angle_gamma   90.00
#
_symmetry.space_group_name_H-M   'P 1'
#
loop_
_entity.id
_entity.type
_entity.pdbx_description
1 polymer ?
#
loop_
_entity_poly.entity_id
_entity_poly.type
_entity_poly.pdbx_seq_one_letter_code
_entity_poly.pdbx_strand_id
1 'polypeptide(L)'
;MDWAPSDAEGDKILYLFDGGVLDQAALDRMVFKDGEIRAVAFHPASEIAELTIPRLARRIEQAVQARQRGKTVYLEHGAFPGAGSAQ
;
A
#
# COMPACT_ATOMS: atom_id res chain seq x y z
N MET A 1 -9.46 -2.70 2.58
CA MET A 1 -10.08 -1.37 2.45
C MET A 1 -9.60 -0.56 3.63
N ASP A 2 -9.01 0.61 3.39
CA ASP A 2 -8.46 1.49 4.43
C ASP A 2 -9.17 2.84 4.38
N TRP A 3 -9.90 3.17 5.44
CA TRP A 3 -10.47 4.49 5.62
C TRP A 3 -9.42 5.41 6.27
N ALA A 4 -9.06 6.49 5.59
CA ALA A 4 -7.98 7.37 6.02
C ALA A 4 -8.35 8.84 5.74
N PRO A 5 -9.30 9.41 6.52
CA PRO A 5 -9.70 10.80 6.37
C PRO A 5 -8.52 11.76 6.60
N SER A 6 -8.62 12.95 6.03
CA SER A 6 -7.58 13.98 6.13
C SER A 6 -8.21 15.36 6.12
N ASP A 7 -7.84 16.21 7.07
CA ASP A 7 -8.34 17.59 7.11
C ASP A 7 -7.94 18.41 5.88
N ALA A 8 -6.80 18.09 5.26
CA ALA A 8 -6.26 18.79 4.11
C ALA A 8 -6.86 18.32 2.78
N GLU A 9 -7.18 17.03 2.66
CA GLU A 9 -7.54 16.39 1.38
C GLU A 9 -8.95 15.77 1.39
N GLY A 10 -9.65 15.82 2.53
CA GLY A 10 -10.95 15.19 2.74
C GLY A 10 -10.89 13.69 3.04
N ASP A 11 -12.08 13.09 3.05
CA ASP A 11 -12.25 11.66 3.32
C ASP A 11 -11.72 10.81 2.18
N LYS A 12 -10.90 9.81 2.52
CA LYS A 12 -10.31 8.88 1.56
C LYS A 12 -10.62 7.45 1.97
N ILE A 13 -10.99 6.65 0.96
CA ILE A 13 -11.06 5.20 1.06
C ILE A 13 -10.04 4.65 0.08
N LEU A 14 -9.05 3.93 0.59
CA LEU A 14 -7.99 3.33 -0.20
C LEU A 14 -8.18 1.82 -0.31
N TYR A 15 -7.90 1.30 -1.49
CA TYR A 15 -7.90 -0.13 -1.78
C TYR A 15 -6.51 -0.53 -2.28
N LEU A 16 -6.00 -1.64 -1.75
CA LEU A 16 -4.78 -2.26 -2.23
C LEU A 16 -5.13 -3.67 -2.70
N PHE A 17 -4.78 -3.97 -3.94
CA PHE A 17 -5.07 -5.24 -4.59
C PHE A 17 -3.77 -6.00 -4.85
N ASP A 18 -3.86 -7.32 -4.90
CA ASP A 18 -2.77 -8.14 -5.44
C ASP A 18 -2.76 -7.97 -6.96
N GLY A 19 -1.72 -7.33 -7.48
CA GLY A 19 -1.52 -7.13 -8.93
C GLY A 19 -1.00 -8.36 -9.67
N GLY A 20 -0.80 -9.49 -8.97
CA GLY A 20 -0.22 -10.69 -9.53
C GLY A 20 1.29 -10.59 -9.71
N VAL A 21 1.85 -11.49 -10.54
CA VAL A 21 3.28 -11.52 -10.85
C VAL A 21 3.49 -10.87 -12.21
N LEU A 22 4.38 -9.87 -12.25
CA LEU A 22 4.83 -9.25 -13.49
C LEU A 22 6.03 -10.01 -14.03
N ASP A 23 5.90 -10.55 -15.24
CA ASP A 23 7.00 -11.18 -15.95
C ASP A 23 7.87 -10.16 -16.70
N GLN A 24 8.99 -10.62 -17.24
CA GLN A 24 9.91 -9.76 -17.96
C GLN A 24 9.24 -9.07 -19.17
N ALA A 25 8.35 -9.78 -19.88
CA ALA A 25 7.66 -9.21 -21.02
C ALA A 25 6.73 -8.05 -20.61
N ALA A 26 6.08 -8.12 -19.45
CA ALA A 26 5.30 -7.02 -18.89
C ALA A 26 6.18 -5.82 -18.51
N LEU A 27 7.36 -6.08 -17.93
CA LEU A 27 8.33 -5.04 -17.57
C LEU A 27 8.89 -4.31 -18.80
N ASP A 28 9.23 -5.06 -19.86
CA ASP A 28 9.78 -4.50 -21.09
C ASP A 28 8.80 -3.56 -21.82
N ARG A 29 7.50 -3.69 -21.55
CA ARG A 29 6.44 -2.82 -22.10
C ARG A 29 6.10 -1.63 -21.20
N MET A 30 6.70 -1.51 -20.03
CA MET A 30 6.38 -0.45 -19.08
C MET A 30 6.94 0.89 -19.57
N VAL A 31 6.09 1.91 -19.70
CA VAL A 31 6.46 3.25 -20.18
C VAL A 31 5.91 4.32 -19.24
N PHE A 32 6.76 5.24 -18.78
CA PHE A 32 6.41 6.36 -17.93
C PHE A 32 6.29 7.64 -18.77
N LYS A 33 5.05 8.09 -19.05
CA LYS A 33 4.79 9.05 -20.15
C LYS A 33 4.75 10.52 -19.73
N ASP A 34 4.23 10.82 -18.55
CA ASP A 34 3.92 12.18 -18.08
C ASP A 34 4.88 12.69 -16.99
N GLY A 35 5.81 11.84 -16.54
CA GLY A 35 6.78 12.18 -15.50
C GLY A 35 6.21 12.11 -14.07
N GLU A 36 4.94 11.72 -13.89
CA GLU A 36 4.36 11.45 -12.56
C GLU A 36 5.11 10.30 -11.88
N ILE A 37 5.40 9.25 -12.65
CA ILE A 37 6.21 8.10 -12.23
C ILE A 37 7.59 8.21 -12.89
N ARG A 38 8.65 8.04 -12.11
CA ARG A 38 10.04 8.16 -12.60
C ARG A 38 10.76 6.83 -12.75
N ALA A 39 10.41 5.85 -11.94
CA ALA A 39 11.04 4.53 -11.92
C ALA A 39 10.13 3.49 -11.24
N VAL A 40 10.46 2.22 -11.46
CA VAL A 40 9.88 1.07 -10.76
C VAL A 40 11.01 0.15 -10.29
N ALA A 41 10.84 -0.45 -9.12
CA ALA A 41 11.75 -1.46 -8.58
C ALA A 41 10.97 -2.48 -7.74
N PHE A 42 11.52 -3.68 -7.60
CA PHE A 42 10.98 -4.73 -6.74
C PHE A 42 11.84 -4.86 -5.49
N HIS A 43 11.19 -4.81 -4.33
CA HIS A 43 11.84 -4.86 -3.02
C HIS A 43 11.20 -5.93 -2.13
N PRO A 44 11.95 -6.53 -1.19
CA PRO A 44 11.37 -7.36 -0.16
C PRO A 44 10.46 -6.53 0.76
N ALA A 45 9.41 -7.16 1.28
CA ALA A 45 8.44 -6.47 2.14
C ALA A 45 9.08 -5.88 3.42
N SER A 46 10.21 -6.41 3.87
CA SER A 46 10.96 -5.89 5.03
C SER A 46 11.52 -4.48 4.84
N GLU A 47 11.69 -4.01 3.59
CA GLU A 47 12.25 -2.68 3.29
C GLU A 47 11.18 -1.58 3.18
N ILE A 48 9.89 -1.93 3.26
CA ILE A 48 8.78 -1.00 3.02
C ILE A 48 8.85 0.24 3.93
N ALA A 49 9.22 0.07 5.20
CA ALA A 49 9.30 1.16 6.17
C ALA A 49 10.44 2.15 5.87
N GLU A 50 11.49 1.71 5.16
CA GLU A 50 12.62 2.55 4.76
C GLU A 50 12.34 3.29 3.44
N LEU A 51 11.58 2.65 2.55
CA LEU A 51 11.29 3.16 1.20
C LEU A 51 10.06 4.04 1.11
N THR A 52 9.20 4.04 2.15
CA THR A 52 7.92 4.73 2.12
C THR A 52 7.68 5.56 3.38
N ILE A 53 6.78 6.55 3.28
CA ILE A 53 6.34 7.31 4.45
C ILE A 53 5.52 6.42 5.41
N PRO A 54 5.50 6.69 6.73
CA PRO A 54 4.92 5.78 7.73
C PRO A 54 3.48 5.35 7.48
N ARG A 55 2.64 6.25 6.95
CA ARG A 55 1.23 5.95 6.63
C ARG A 55 1.07 4.95 5.48
N LEU A 56 2.01 4.93 4.53
CA LEU A 56 2.02 3.95 3.45
C LEU A 56 2.56 2.62 3.96
N ALA A 57 3.63 2.64 4.74
CA ALA A 57 4.23 1.45 5.30
C ALA A 57 3.22 0.58 6.06
N ARG A 58 2.51 1.18 7.03
CA ARG A 58 1.46 0.48 7.79
C ARG A 58 0.43 -0.18 6.87
N ARG A 59 -0.06 0.55 5.87
CA ARG A 59 -1.08 0.03 4.94
C ARG A 59 -0.57 -1.15 4.12
N ILE A 60 0.62 -1.03 3.55
CA ILE A 60 1.19 -2.06 2.67
C ILE A 60 1.53 -3.31 3.50
N GLU A 61 2.11 -3.15 4.69
CA GLU A 61 2.42 -4.27 5.59
C GLU A 61 1.15 -5.05 5.99
N GLN A 62 0.06 -4.38 6.36
CA GLN A 62 -1.21 -5.04 6.65
C GLN A 62 -1.77 -5.77 5.42
N ALA A 63 -1.63 -5.19 4.23
CA ALA A 63 -2.08 -5.85 3.00
C ALA A 63 -1.24 -7.09 2.65
N VAL A 64 0.08 -7.05 2.85
CA VAL A 64 0.96 -8.20 2.68
C VAL A 64 0.54 -9.34 3.62
N GLN A 65 0.29 -9.02 4.89
CA GLN A 65 -0.18 -10.02 5.86
C GLN A 65 -1.58 -10.56 5.53
N ALA A 66 -2.49 -9.70 5.07
CA ALA A 66 -3.84 -10.10 4.67
C ALA A 66 -3.80 -11.04 3.45
N ARG A 67 -2.97 -10.71 2.45
CA ARG A 67 -2.72 -11.54 1.26
C ARG A 67 -2.19 -12.92 1.65
N GLN A 68 -1.16 -12.98 2.51
CA GLN A 68 -0.61 -14.26 2.99
C GLN A 68 -1.65 -15.16 3.66
N ARG A 69 -2.68 -14.56 4.27
CA ARG A 69 -3.79 -15.26 4.94
C ARG A 69 -4.99 -15.48 4.02
N GLY A 70 -4.95 -15.05 2.76
CA GLY A 70 -6.07 -15.13 1.82
C GLY A 70 -7.30 -14.31 2.25
N LYS A 71 -7.10 -13.18 2.93
CA LYS A 71 -8.19 -12.35 3.48
C LYS A 71 -8.17 -10.94 2.92
N THR A 72 -9.33 -10.30 2.95
CA THR A 72 -9.48 -8.85 2.88
C THR A 72 -9.64 -8.31 4.29
N VAL A 73 -8.98 -7.19 4.60
CA VAL A 73 -9.08 -6.51 5.90
C VAL A 73 -9.66 -5.11 5.75
N TYR A 74 -10.42 -4.68 6.76
CA TYR A 74 -10.79 -3.29 6.98
C TYR A 74 -9.77 -2.64 7.91
N LEU A 75 -9.32 -1.44 7.57
CA LEU A 75 -8.33 -0.67 8.30
C LEU A 75 -8.79 0.79 8.44
N GLU A 76 -8.28 1.45 9.46
CA GLU A 76 -8.36 2.89 9.69
C GLU A 76 -6.94 3.44 9.80
N HIS A 77 -6.57 4.37 8.93
CA HIS A 77 -5.21 4.92 8.84
C HIS A 77 -4.08 3.86 8.78
N GLY A 78 -4.37 2.71 8.17
CA GLY A 78 -3.46 1.58 8.03
C GLY A 78 -3.37 0.65 9.25
N ALA A 79 -4.25 0.78 10.25
CA ALA A 79 -4.31 -0.09 11.43
C ALA A 79 -5.71 -0.71 11.59
N PHE A 80 -5.83 -1.79 12.38
CA PHE A 80 -7.16 -2.30 12.73
C PHE A 80 -7.90 -1.27 13.60
N PRO A 81 -9.22 -1.10 13.41
CA PRO A 81 -10.02 -0.24 14.29
C PRO A 81 -9.79 -0.61 15.77
N GLY A 82 -9.62 0.40 16.61
CA GLY A 82 -9.35 0.20 18.05
C GLY A 82 -7.93 -0.24 18.42
N ALA A 83 -7.02 -0.44 17.45
CA ALA A 83 -5.60 -0.66 17.74
C ALA A 83 -4.88 0.62 18.21
N GLY A 84 -5.55 1.78 18.12
CA GLY A 84 -5.10 3.08 18.61
C GLY A 84 -6.04 3.65 19.67
N SER A 85 -6.03 3.06 20.87
CA SER A 85 -6.46 3.75 22.10
C SER A 85 -5.42 3.50 23.19
N ALA A 86 -4.22 4.04 22.99
CA ALA A 86 -3.38 4.45 24.11
C ALA A 86 -3.41 5.98 24.10
N GLN A 87 -4.03 6.53 25.15
CA GLN A 87 -3.97 7.94 25.53
C GLN A 87 -2.53 8.36 25.81
#